data_AF-A0AA41YB45-F1
#
_entry.id   AF-A0AA41YB45-F1
#
_cell.length_a   1.000
_cell.length_b   1.000
_cell.length_c   1.000
_cell.angle_alpha   90.00
_cell.angle_beta   90.00
_cell.angle_gamma   90.00
#
_symmetry.space_group_name_H-M   'P 1'
#
loop_
_entity.id
_entity.type
_entity.pdbx_description
1 polymer ?
#
loop_
_entity_poly.entity_id
_entity_poly.type
_entity_poly.pdbx_seq_one_letter_code
_entity_poly.pdbx_strand_id
1 'polypeptide(L)'
;CAQSITVTFTATDACGNTATETKSFTVDDKTAPVITLPATDLALECFDATQVDSWTATATASDNCDGDVTVSASYTAPTGNCAQSITVTFTATDACGNTATETKS
;
A
#
# COMPACT_ATOMS: atom_id res chain seq x y z
N CYS A 1 7.42 9.12 8.33
CA CYS A 1 7.22 9.84 7.06
C CYS A 1 6.92 11.33 7.31
N ALA A 2 7.50 11.92 8.36
CA ALA A 2 7.08 13.23 8.79
C ALA A 2 7.56 14.30 7.80
N GLN A 3 6.62 14.89 7.08
CA GLN A 3 6.85 16.02 6.20
C GLN A 3 6.46 17.31 6.93
N SER A 4 7.31 18.33 6.83
CA SER A 4 7.05 19.64 7.42
C SER A 4 6.60 20.60 6.33
N ILE A 5 5.43 21.19 6.50
CA ILE A 5 4.88 22.20 5.61
C ILE A 5 4.97 23.54 6.33
N THR A 6 5.57 24.53 5.67
CA THR A 6 5.67 25.90 6.16
C THR A 6 4.71 26.79 5.39
N VAL A 7 3.82 27.47 6.11
CA VAL A 7 2.91 28.47 5.54
C VAL A 7 3.35 29.85 5.97
N THR A 8 3.44 30.77 4.99
CA THR A 8 3.70 32.18 5.22
C THR A 8 2.39 32.95 5.15
N PHE A 9 2.04 33.63 6.24
CA PHE A 9 0.94 34.57 6.31
C PHE A 9 1.47 35.97 5.97
N THR A 10 0.79 36.67 5.08
CA THR A 10 1.08 38.07 4.74
C THR A 10 -0.15 38.91 5.00
N ALA A 11 -0.02 39.93 5.83
CA ALA A 11 -1.04 40.94 6.06
C ALA A 11 -0.62 42.25 5.39
N THR A 12 -1.55 42.88 4.67
CA THR A 12 -1.34 44.20 4.04
C THR A 12 -2.42 45.16 4.53
N ASP A 13 -2.03 46.34 5.02
CA ASP A 13 -2.99 47.37 5.41
C ASP A 13 -3.45 48.24 4.22
N ALA A 14 -4.45 49.09 4.45
CA ALA A 14 -5.02 49.97 3.41
C ALA A 14 -4.03 51.02 2.88
N CYS A 15 -2.93 51.27 3.61
CA CYS A 15 -1.86 52.19 3.22
C CYS A 15 -0.74 51.47 2.43
N GLY A 16 -0.82 50.15 2.29
CA GLY A 16 0.16 49.33 1.58
C GLY A 16 1.30 48.79 2.45
N ASN A 17 1.24 48.95 3.77
CA ASN A 17 2.25 48.34 4.65
C ASN A 17 2.00 46.84 4.78
N THR A 18 3.07 46.04 4.72
CA THR A 18 2.98 44.58 4.81
C THR A 18 3.70 44.04 6.03
N ALA A 19 3.13 43.01 6.67
CA ALA A 19 3.79 42.19 7.68
C ALA A 19 3.66 40.71 7.29
N THR A 20 4.70 39.92 7.54
CA THR A 20 4.70 38.48 7.28
C THR A 20 5.05 37.69 8.53
N GLU A 21 4.45 36.50 8.66
CA GLU A 21 4.74 35.53 9.73
C GLU A 21 4.75 34.13 9.12
N THR A 22 5.58 33.21 9.63
CA THR A 22 5.60 31.82 9.14
C THR A 22 5.20 30.85 10.23
N LYS A 23 4.45 29.82 9.87
CA LYS A 23 4.11 28.70 10.76
C LYS A 23 4.37 27.38 10.06
N SER A 24 5.07 26.48 10.75
CA SER A 24 5.26 25.10 10.33
C SER A 24 4.25 24.17 10.98
N PHE A 25 3.79 23.17 10.23
CA PHE A 25 3.04 22.02 10.73
C PHE A 25 3.58 20.74 10.10
N THR A 26 3.54 19.66 10.87
CA THR A 26 4.03 18.35 10.45
C THR A 26 2.87 17.44 10.06
N VAL A 27 2.99 16.79 8.92
CA VAL A 27 2.12 15.70 8.48
C VAL A 27 2.95 14.42 8.54
N ASP A 28 2.47 13.42 9.26
CA ASP A 28 3.14 12.12 9.35
C ASP A 28 2.12 11.04 9.07
N ASP A 29 2.37 10.30 8.00
CA ASP A 29 1.50 9.20 7.63
C ASP A 29 1.75 7.98 8.53
N LYS A 30 0.65 7.40 8.99
CA LYS A 30 0.55 6.25 9.90
C LYS A 30 -0.47 5.23 9.44
N THR A 31 -1.12 5.47 8.30
CA THR A 31 -2.17 4.59 7.78
C THR A 31 -1.50 3.53 6.93
N ALA A 32 -1.92 2.27 7.09
CA ALA A 32 -1.42 1.20 6.24
C ALA A 32 -2.19 1.19 4.90
N PRO A 33 -1.57 0.71 3.81
CA PRO A 33 -2.26 0.48 2.54
C PRO A 33 -3.46 -0.45 2.68
N VAL A 34 -4.42 -0.31 1.78
CA VAL A 34 -5.52 -1.26 1.61
C VAL A 34 -5.19 -2.21 0.48
N ILE A 35 -5.12 -3.51 0.77
CA ILE A 35 -4.91 -4.56 -0.23
C ILE A 35 -6.26 -5.01 -0.80
N THR A 36 -6.36 -5.05 -2.13
CA THR A 36 -7.43 -5.71 -2.87
C THR A 36 -6.90 -7.03 -3.42
N LEU A 37 -7.37 -8.13 -2.84
CA LEU A 37 -7.00 -9.49 -3.25
C LEU A 37 -7.57 -9.84 -4.64
N PRO A 38 -7.02 -10.86 -5.32
CA PRO A 38 -7.59 -11.38 -6.57
C PRO A 38 -9.08 -11.69 -6.40
N ALA A 39 -9.92 -11.30 -7.36
CA ALA A 39 -11.37 -11.38 -7.21
C ALA A 39 -11.89 -12.83 -7.03
N THR A 40 -11.25 -13.79 -7.67
CA THR A 40 -11.61 -15.21 -7.60
C THR A 40 -10.50 -16.03 -6.97
N ASP A 41 -10.87 -17.18 -6.43
CA ASP A 41 -9.90 -18.17 -5.96
C ASP A 41 -9.22 -18.84 -7.16
N LEU A 42 -8.02 -19.35 -6.96
CA LEU A 42 -7.28 -20.09 -7.98
C LEU A 42 -7.46 -21.59 -7.73
N ALA A 43 -8.17 -22.27 -8.63
CA ALA A 43 -8.31 -23.72 -8.60
C ALA A 43 -7.45 -24.36 -9.69
N LEU A 44 -6.53 -25.24 -9.30
CA LEU A 44 -5.66 -25.99 -10.21
C LEU A 44 -5.77 -27.48 -9.93
N GLU A 45 -5.73 -28.30 -10.98
CA GLU A 45 -5.68 -29.76 -10.86
C GLU A 45 -4.30 -30.25 -10.38
N CYS A 46 -3.24 -29.56 -10.81
CA CYS A 46 -1.87 -29.77 -10.39
C CYS A 46 -1.20 -28.45 -10.01
N PHE A 47 -0.36 -28.45 -8.99
CA PHE A 47 0.41 -27.26 -8.62
C PHE A 47 1.27 -26.77 -9.80
N ASP A 48 1.14 -25.48 -10.11
CA ASP A 48 1.94 -24.77 -11.10
C ASP A 48 2.27 -23.38 -10.56
N ALA A 49 3.55 -23.19 -10.22
CA ALA A 49 4.05 -21.93 -9.68
C ALA A 49 3.79 -20.75 -10.64
N THR A 50 3.88 -20.95 -11.95
CA THR A 50 3.69 -19.87 -12.94
C THR A 50 2.26 -19.36 -12.92
N GLN A 51 1.29 -20.26 -12.74
CA GLN A 51 -0.13 -19.90 -12.64
C GLN A 51 -0.44 -19.24 -11.30
N VAL A 52 0.16 -19.72 -10.21
CA VAL A 52 0.05 -19.06 -8.90
C VAL A 52 0.62 -17.65 -8.99
N ASP A 53 1.83 -17.47 -9.50
CA ASP A 53 2.49 -16.17 -9.63
C ASP A 53 1.65 -15.20 -10.48
N SER A 54 1.13 -15.67 -11.62
CA SER A 54 0.24 -14.89 -12.48
C SER A 54 -1.04 -14.47 -11.78
N TRP A 55 -1.64 -15.34 -10.96
CA TRP A 55 -2.81 -15.02 -10.16
C TRP A 55 -2.48 -14.02 -9.06
N THR A 56 -1.35 -14.17 -8.37
CA THR A 56 -0.93 -13.22 -7.32
C THR A 56 -0.65 -11.82 -7.87
N ALA A 57 -0.18 -11.72 -9.11
CA ALA A 57 0.06 -10.46 -9.79
C ALA A 57 -1.22 -9.65 -10.10
N THR A 58 -2.41 -10.25 -9.90
CA THR A 58 -3.69 -9.55 -10.04
C THR A 58 -4.14 -8.82 -8.76
N ALA A 59 -3.44 -9.04 -7.63
CA ALA A 59 -3.66 -8.28 -6.42
C ALA A 59 -3.17 -6.83 -6.59
N THR A 60 -3.88 -5.88 -6.02
CA THR A 60 -3.49 -4.47 -6.00
C THR A 60 -3.52 -3.92 -4.59
N ALA A 61 -2.85 -2.80 -4.35
CA ALA A 61 -2.99 -2.07 -3.10
C ALA A 61 -3.01 -0.57 -3.36
N SER A 62 -3.71 0.17 -2.52
CA SER A 62 -3.75 1.63 -2.55
C SER A 62 -3.66 2.21 -1.15
N ASP A 63 -2.99 3.34 -1.02
CA ASP A 63 -2.87 4.12 0.18
C ASP A 63 -3.42 5.55 -0.03
N ASN A 64 -3.94 6.17 1.04
CA ASN A 64 -4.56 7.49 0.95
C ASN A 64 -3.55 8.64 0.73
N CYS A 65 -2.28 8.41 1.02
CA CYS A 65 -1.17 9.34 0.82
C CYS A 65 -0.32 8.98 -0.40
N ASP A 66 -0.01 7.70 -0.59
CA ASP A 66 0.89 7.26 -1.68
C ASP A 66 0.17 6.90 -3.00
N GLY A 67 -1.15 6.70 -2.98
CA GLY A 67 -1.88 6.19 -4.15
C GLY A 67 -1.60 4.70 -4.36
N ASP A 68 -1.22 4.28 -5.57
CA ASP A 68 -0.98 2.85 -5.85
C ASP A 68 0.30 2.35 -5.14
N VAL A 69 0.17 1.24 -4.41
CA VAL A 69 1.26 0.59 -3.66
C VAL A 69 1.54 -0.79 -4.24
N THR A 70 2.82 -1.15 -4.33
CA THR A 70 3.24 -2.46 -4.84
C THR A 70 2.87 -3.57 -3.85
N VAL A 71 2.24 -4.64 -4.35
CA VAL A 71 1.95 -5.85 -3.57
C VAL A 71 3.02 -6.90 -3.83
N SER A 72 3.53 -7.48 -2.76
CA SER A 72 4.35 -8.69 -2.80
C SER A 72 3.51 -9.88 -2.34
N ALA A 73 3.73 -11.06 -2.93
CA ALA A 73 3.07 -12.28 -2.54
C ALA A 73 4.08 -13.36 -2.19
N SER A 74 3.75 -14.22 -1.24
CA SER A 74 4.58 -15.36 -0.84
C SER A 74 3.72 -16.57 -0.49
N TYR A 75 4.22 -17.76 -0.83
CA TYR A 75 3.57 -19.02 -0.55
C TYR A 75 4.61 -20.15 -0.47
N THR A 76 4.22 -21.26 0.14
CA THR A 76 5.05 -22.47 0.17
C THR A 76 4.49 -23.47 -0.83
N ALA A 77 5.34 -23.97 -1.72
CA ALA A 77 4.94 -25.02 -2.65
C ALA A 77 4.46 -26.26 -1.87
N PRO A 78 3.34 -26.89 -2.27
CA PRO A 78 2.85 -28.09 -1.61
C PRO A 78 3.82 -29.25 -1.81
N THR A 79 3.83 -30.20 -0.87
CA THR A 79 4.70 -31.39 -0.91
C THR A 79 4.29 -32.41 -1.99
N GLY A 80 3.15 -32.19 -2.64
CA GLY A 80 2.60 -33.01 -3.72
C GLY A 80 1.75 -32.16 -4.66
N ASN A 81 1.33 -32.73 -5.79
CA ASN A 81 0.63 -31.98 -6.84
C ASN A 81 -0.90 -32.14 -6.81
N CYS A 82 -1.47 -32.97 -5.94
CA CYS A 82 -2.91 -33.24 -5.94
C CYS A 82 -3.62 -32.77 -4.65
N ALA A 83 -4.82 -32.21 -4.83
CA ALA A 83 -5.83 -31.93 -3.79
C ALA A 83 -5.31 -31.21 -2.52
N GLN A 84 -4.53 -30.13 -2.70
CA GLN A 84 -4.02 -29.32 -1.59
C GLN A 84 -4.45 -27.86 -1.75
N SER A 85 -4.86 -27.25 -0.64
CA SER A 85 -5.03 -25.80 -0.54
C SER A 85 -3.70 -25.16 -0.21
N ILE A 86 -3.34 -24.12 -0.96
CA ILE A 86 -2.12 -23.33 -0.75
C ILE A 86 -2.56 -22.00 -0.19
N THR A 87 -2.03 -21.59 0.96
CA THR A 87 -2.26 -20.23 1.46
C THR A 87 -1.18 -19.31 0.91
N VAL A 88 -1.62 -18.27 0.21
CA VAL A 88 -0.78 -17.17 -0.25
C VAL A 88 -0.93 -16.00 0.69
N THR A 89 0.19 -15.42 1.11
CA THR A 89 0.26 -14.20 1.92
C THR A 89 0.65 -13.03 1.02
N PHE A 90 -0.18 -11.99 1.02
CA PHE A 90 0.01 -10.74 0.31
C PHE A 90 0.43 -9.65 1.29
N THR A 91 1.47 -8.89 0.94
CA THR A 91 2.02 -7.82 1.77
C THR A 91 2.23 -6.58 0.92
N ALA A 92 1.73 -5.44 1.41
CA ALA A 92 1.98 -4.13 0.84
C ALA A 92 2.58 -3.23 1.92
N THR A 93 3.67 -2.54 1.59
CA THR A 93 4.33 -1.57 2.46
C THR A 93 4.43 -0.24 1.71
N ASP A 94 3.91 0.80 2.33
CA ASP A 94 3.91 2.16 1.77
C ASP A 94 5.31 2.81 1.85
N ALA A 95 5.46 4.03 1.32
CA ALA A 95 6.74 4.73 1.35
C ALA A 95 7.17 5.15 2.78
N CYS A 96 6.21 5.13 3.69
CA CYS A 96 6.32 5.55 5.08
C CYS A 96 6.64 4.41 6.05
N GLY A 97 6.63 3.16 5.56
CA GLY A 97 6.87 1.92 6.29
C GLY A 97 5.63 1.29 6.93
N ASN A 98 4.43 1.85 6.73
CA ASN A 98 3.20 1.22 7.21
C ASN A 98 2.89 0.02 6.31
N THR A 99 2.51 -1.09 6.93
CA THR A 99 2.38 -2.38 6.24
C THR A 99 1.02 -3.01 6.50
N ALA A 100 0.42 -3.54 5.44
CA ALA A 100 -0.76 -4.40 5.50
C ALA A 100 -0.41 -5.81 5.03
N THR A 101 -1.11 -6.80 5.58
CA THR A 101 -0.94 -8.21 5.23
C THR A 101 -2.30 -8.89 5.16
N GLU A 102 -2.54 -9.60 4.07
CA GLU A 102 -3.77 -10.37 3.83
C GLU A 102 -3.42 -11.77 3.33
N THR A 103 -4.34 -12.72 3.51
CA THR A 103 -4.13 -14.11 3.05
C THR A 103 -5.29 -14.60 2.21
N LYS A 104 -4.99 -15.39 1.18
CA LYS A 104 -5.99 -16.05 0.35
C LYS A 104 -5.55 -17.47 -0.03
N SER A 105 -6.51 -18.40 -0.13
CA SER A 105 -6.29 -19.82 -0.42
C SER A 105 -7.05 -20.30 -1.64
#